data_AF-A0A6I6UCL1-F1
#
_entry.id   AF-A0A6I6UCL1-F1
#
_cell.length_a   1.000
_cell.length_b   1.000
_cell.length_c   1.000
_cell.angle_alpha   90.00
_cell.angle_beta   90.00
_cell.angle_gamma   90.00
#
_symmetry.space_group_name_H-M   'P 1'
#
loop_
_entity.id
_entity.type
_entity.pdbx_description
1 polymer ?
#
loop_
_entity_poly.entity_id
_entity_poly.type
_entity_poly.pdbx_seq_one_letter_code
_entity_poly.pdbx_strand_id
1 'polypeptide(L)'
;MEFDGKRLKEKARAAMHKLKDNVKGSYYSMADIPSSSVQELAVFIQLNPESHVTKKNLLGNSFSFFRLNLDRRDFYLETRAGRILHLDGSKDGKRFVSYRSYRDADDLHSPVKLS
;
A
#
# COMPACT_ATOMS: atom_id res chain seq x y z
N MET A 1 19.46 26.60 -5.42
CA MET A 1 19.64 25.14 -5.30
C MET A 1 18.33 24.48 -5.70
N GLU A 2 18.22 24.03 -6.95
CA GLU A 2 16.99 23.47 -7.53
C GLU A 2 17.26 22.02 -7.98
N PHE A 3 17.57 21.15 -7.00
CA PHE A 3 18.08 19.81 -7.25
C PHE A 3 17.49 18.81 -6.24
N ASP A 4 16.16 18.60 -6.27
CA ASP A 4 15.59 17.42 -5.57
C ASP A 4 14.24 16.96 -6.16
N GLY A 5 13.37 17.91 -6.52
CA GLY A 5 12.05 17.58 -7.08
C GLY A 5 12.06 16.81 -8.40
N LYS A 6 13.06 17.04 -9.28
CA LYS A 6 13.19 16.33 -10.56
C LYS A 6 13.57 14.86 -10.36
N ARG A 7 14.54 14.57 -9.49
CA ARG A 7 14.97 13.20 -9.17
C ARG A 7 13.87 12.41 -8.47
N LEU A 8 13.12 13.03 -7.57
CA LEU A 8 11.98 12.37 -6.91
C LEU A 8 10.86 12.07 -7.90
N LYS A 9 10.57 12.99 -8.83
CA LYS A 9 9.57 12.81 -9.89
C LYS A 9 10.01 11.76 -10.92
N GLU A 10 11.30 11.67 -11.23
CA GLU A 10 11.87 10.62 -12.08
C GLU A 10 11.86 9.26 -11.40
N LYS A 11 12.19 9.18 -10.10
CA LYS A 11 12.04 7.93 -9.32
C LYS A 11 10.57 7.51 -9.22
N ALA A 12 9.66 8.46 -9.00
CA ALA A 12 8.22 8.20 -8.97
C ALA A 12 7.69 7.76 -10.34
N ARG A 13 8.17 8.37 -11.43
CA ARG A 13 7.84 7.96 -12.80
C ARG A 13 8.44 6.62 -13.18
N ALA A 14 9.67 6.33 -12.75
CA ALA A 14 10.33 5.06 -12.99
C ALA A 14 9.68 3.94 -12.18
N ALA A 15 9.25 4.21 -10.94
CA ALA A 15 8.43 3.29 -10.15
C ALA A 15 7.06 3.10 -10.79
N MET A 16 6.39 4.17 -11.22
CA MET A 16 5.14 4.10 -11.99
C MET A 16 5.29 3.34 -13.31
N HIS A 17 6.41 3.48 -14.01
CA HIS A 17 6.67 2.76 -15.27
C HIS A 17 6.97 1.29 -15.02
N LYS A 18 7.83 0.97 -14.04
CA LYS A 18 8.06 -0.43 -13.62
C LYS A 18 6.77 -1.09 -13.12
N LEU A 19 5.91 -0.34 -12.41
CA LEU A 19 4.58 -0.79 -12.01
C LEU A 19 3.67 -0.93 -13.23
N LYS A 20 3.60 0.05 -14.14
CA LYS A 20 2.74 -0.02 -15.33
C LYS A 20 3.14 -1.16 -16.27
N ASP A 21 4.43 -1.44 -16.39
CA ASP A 21 4.94 -2.53 -17.23
C ASP A 21 4.73 -3.90 -16.57
N ASN A 22 4.74 -4.00 -15.22
CA ASN A 22 4.32 -5.20 -14.48
C ASN A 22 2.79 -5.36 -14.32
N VAL A 23 2.03 -4.27 -14.35
CA VAL A 23 0.56 -4.22 -14.09
C VAL A 23 -0.25 -4.23 -15.40
N LYS A 24 0.37 -4.05 -16.57
CA LYS A 24 -0.32 -4.10 -17.87
C LYS A 24 -1.03 -5.43 -18.17
N GLY A 25 -0.83 -6.46 -17.35
CA GLY A 25 -1.59 -7.71 -17.41
C GLY A 25 -1.85 -8.41 -16.07
N SER A 26 -1.48 -7.82 -14.93
CA SER A 26 -1.57 -8.52 -13.64
C SER A 26 -2.76 -8.02 -12.84
N TYR A 27 -3.89 -8.70 -13.03
CA TYR A 27 -4.82 -8.90 -11.92
C TYR A 27 -4.00 -9.58 -10.82
N TYR A 28 -3.56 -8.83 -9.80
CA TYR A 28 -2.81 -9.38 -8.67
C TYR A 28 -3.57 -10.60 -8.16
N SER A 29 -3.02 -11.78 -8.40
CA SER A 29 -3.74 -12.99 -8.10
C SER A 29 -3.71 -13.17 -6.59
N MET A 30 -4.78 -13.70 -6.02
CA MET A 30 -4.89 -13.96 -4.59
C MET A 30 -3.77 -14.85 -4.01
N ALA A 31 -3.02 -15.53 -4.90
CA ALA A 31 -1.84 -16.33 -4.64
C ALA A 31 -0.56 -15.50 -4.36
N ASP A 32 -0.51 -14.21 -4.73
CA ASP A 32 0.69 -13.36 -4.63
C ASP A 32 0.76 -12.56 -3.32
N ILE A 33 -0.31 -12.56 -2.51
CA ILE A 33 -0.34 -11.87 -1.20
C ILE A 33 0.77 -12.35 -0.23
N PRO A 34 1.11 -13.64 -0.13
CA PRO A 34 2.18 -14.14 0.74
C PRO A 34 3.59 -13.72 0.28
N SER A 35 3.77 -13.41 -1.00
CA SER A 35 5.05 -12.94 -1.56
C SER A 35 5.12 -11.42 -1.66
N SER A 36 3.98 -10.73 -1.61
CA SER A 36 3.89 -9.28 -1.63
C SER A 36 4.47 -8.64 -0.36
N SER A 37 5.17 -7.53 -0.54
CA SER A 37 5.57 -6.62 0.54
C SER A 37 4.43 -5.72 0.99
N VAL A 38 4.60 -5.04 2.14
CA VAL A 38 3.66 -4.01 2.63
C VAL A 38 3.45 -2.91 1.59
N GLN A 39 4.51 -2.50 0.90
CA GLN A 39 4.43 -1.47 -0.12
C GLN A 39 3.60 -1.91 -1.33
N GLU A 40 3.80 -3.14 -1.81
CA GLU A 40 3.03 -3.69 -2.93
C GLU A 40 1.56 -3.83 -2.58
N LEU A 41 1.24 -4.30 -1.37
CA LEU A 41 -0.14 -4.35 -0.88
C LEU A 41 -0.77 -2.96 -0.80
N ALA A 42 -0.03 -1.94 -0.34
CA ALA A 42 -0.55 -0.58 -0.31
C ALA A 42 -0.87 -0.03 -1.70
N VAL A 43 0.00 -0.29 -2.69
CA VAL A 43 -0.24 0.07 -4.08
C VAL A 43 -1.47 -0.67 -4.62
N PHE A 44 -1.56 -1.98 -4.39
CA PHE A 44 -2.72 -2.78 -4.77
C PHE A 44 -4.01 -2.19 -4.22
N ILE A 45 -4.08 -1.91 -2.90
CA ILE A 45 -5.26 -1.34 -2.27
C ILE A 45 -5.63 0.02 -2.91
N GLN A 46 -4.65 0.90 -3.11
CA GLN A 46 -4.91 2.25 -3.66
C GLN A 46 -5.37 2.26 -5.12
N LEU A 47 -4.93 1.29 -5.91
CA LEU A 47 -5.27 1.18 -7.34
C LEU A 47 -6.51 0.32 -7.58
N ASN A 48 -6.99 -0.42 -6.58
CA ASN A 48 -8.14 -1.28 -6.73
C ASN A 48 -9.43 -0.45 -6.87
N PRO A 49 -10.25 -0.66 -7.93
CA PRO A 49 -11.46 0.12 -8.15
C PRO A 49 -12.52 -0.08 -7.05
N GLU A 50 -12.49 -1.20 -6.34
CA GLU A 50 -13.40 -1.48 -5.22
C GLU A 50 -12.91 -0.85 -3.90
N SER A 51 -11.74 -0.21 -3.89
CA SER A 51 -11.23 0.43 -2.68
C SER A 51 -12.00 1.70 -2.37
N HIS A 52 -12.58 1.74 -1.17
CA HIS A 52 -13.21 2.93 -0.66
C HIS A 52 -12.19 3.80 0.07
N VAL A 53 -12.04 5.04 -0.36
CA VAL A 53 -11.14 6.02 0.25
C VAL A 53 -11.91 7.10 1.01
N THR A 54 -11.48 7.38 2.24
CA THR A 54 -11.90 8.54 3.02
C THR A 54 -10.70 9.44 3.26
N LYS A 55 -10.83 10.73 3.00
CA LYS A 55 -9.77 11.71 3.28
C LYS A 55 -10.19 12.61 4.44
N LYS A 56 -9.28 12.87 5.38
CA LYS A 56 -9.52 13.79 6.50
C LYS A 56 -8.33 14.71 6.70
N ASN A 57 -8.62 15.96 7.03
CA ASN A 57 -7.61 16.91 7.50
C ASN A 57 -7.68 16.97 9.02
N LEU A 58 -6.60 16.56 9.68
CA LEU A 58 -6.49 16.51 11.14
C LEU A 58 -5.21 17.23 11.56
N LEU A 59 -5.33 18.25 12.42
CA LEU A 59 -4.18 19.00 12.93
C LEU A 59 -3.25 19.51 11.81
N GLY A 60 -3.83 20.06 10.74
CA GLY A 60 -3.08 20.56 9.58
C GLY A 60 -2.47 19.49 8.66
N ASN A 61 -2.75 18.21 8.90
CA ASN A 61 -2.23 17.10 8.11
C ASN A 61 -3.37 16.41 7.33
N SER A 62 -3.12 16.07 6.06
CA SER A 62 -4.06 15.28 5.25
C SER A 62 -3.77 13.79 5.37
N PHE A 63 -4.76 13.05 5.84
CA PHE A 63 -4.77 11.61 5.97
C PHE A 63 -5.70 11.00 4.92
N SER A 64 -5.32 9.82 4.41
CA SER A 64 -6.18 8.99 3.55
C SER A 64 -6.34 7.62 4.18
N PHE A 65 -7.58 7.17 4.28
CA PHE A 65 -7.98 5.91 4.88
C PHE A 65 -8.66 5.07 3.79
N PHE A 66 -8.08 3.94 3.46
CA PHE A 66 -8.58 3.02 2.45
C PHE A 66 -9.15 1.79 3.14
N ARG A 67 -10.28 1.32 2.63
CA ARG A 67 -10.88 0.02 2.97
C ARG A 67 -11.12 -0.74 1.69
N LEU A 68 -10.76 -2.01 1.68
CA LEU A 68 -10.98 -2.90 0.55
C LEU A 68 -11.41 -4.27 1.09
N ASN A 69 -12.51 -4.79 0.60
CA ASN A 69 -12.98 -6.15 0.88
C ASN A 69 -13.01 -6.93 -0.43
N LEU A 70 -12.26 -8.03 -0.51
CA LEU A 70 -12.16 -8.87 -1.72
C LEU A 70 -12.06 -10.34 -1.32
N ASP A 71 -12.95 -11.18 -1.83
CA ASP A 71 -13.09 -12.62 -1.53
C ASP A 71 -12.68 -12.99 -0.10
N ARG A 72 -13.43 -12.47 0.87
CA ARG A 72 -13.26 -12.73 2.32
C ARG A 72 -11.95 -12.21 2.91
N ARG A 73 -11.25 -11.32 2.21
CA ARG A 73 -10.11 -10.57 2.72
C ARG A 73 -10.51 -9.14 3.00
N ASP A 74 -10.14 -8.67 4.17
CA ASP A 74 -10.33 -7.29 4.57
C ASP A 74 -8.97 -6.59 4.63
N PHE A 75 -8.89 -5.44 3.98
CA PHE A 75 -7.72 -4.58 4.04
C PHE A 75 -8.10 -3.22 4.61
N TYR A 76 -7.21 -2.71 5.46
CA TYR A 76 -7.22 -1.34 5.92
C TYR A 76 -5.85 -0.73 5.68
N LEU A 77 -5.83 0.43 5.05
CA LEU A 77 -4.59 1.18 4.79
C LEU A 77 -4.78 2.64 5.20
N GLU A 78 -3.84 3.14 5.99
CA GLU A 78 -3.75 4.54 6.36
C GLU A 78 -2.48 5.15 5.78
N THR A 79 -2.63 6.29 5.12
CA THR A 79 -1.50 7.06 4.62
C THR A 79 -1.57 8.54 5.00
N ARG A 80 -0.39 9.15 5.10
CA ARG A 80 -0.23 10.60 5.25
C ARG A 80 0.85 11.07 4.29
N ALA A 81 0.50 12.02 3.42
CA ALA A 81 1.41 12.57 2.41
C ALA A 81 2.18 11.48 1.61
N GLY A 82 1.50 10.40 1.24
CA GLY A 82 2.09 9.27 0.49
C GLY A 82 2.90 8.28 1.32
N ARG A 83 3.10 8.50 2.63
CA ARG A 83 3.74 7.53 3.53
C ARG A 83 2.69 6.61 4.14
N ILE A 84 2.96 5.31 4.14
CA ILE A 84 2.13 4.29 4.80
C ILE A 84 2.33 4.43 6.30
N LEU A 85 1.26 4.68 7.05
CA LEU A 85 1.27 4.75 8.50
C LEU A 85 0.91 3.41 9.13
N HIS A 86 -0.10 2.76 8.53
CA HIS A 86 -0.73 1.54 9.03
C HIS A 86 -1.22 0.74 7.82
N LEU A 87 -0.94 -0.57 7.80
CA LEU A 87 -1.61 -1.50 6.91
C LEU A 87 -2.01 -2.75 7.71
N ASP A 88 -3.30 -3.10 7.71
CA ASP A 88 -3.78 -4.38 8.22
C ASP A 88 -4.46 -5.16 7.09
N GLY A 89 -4.28 -6.47 7.12
CA GLY A 89 -4.93 -7.39 6.20
C GLY A 89 -5.31 -8.68 6.93
N SER A 90 -6.54 -9.12 6.72
CA SER A 90 -7.07 -10.38 7.24
C SER A 90 -7.74 -11.18 6.15
N LYS A 91 -7.81 -12.49 6.34
CA LYS A 91 -8.56 -13.43 5.50
C LYS A 91 -9.41 -14.30 6.41
N ASP A 92 -10.72 -14.36 6.14
CA ASP A 92 -11.67 -15.11 6.98
C ASP A 92 -11.53 -14.72 8.47
N GLY A 93 -11.30 -13.44 8.75
CA GLY A 93 -11.05 -12.90 10.10
C GLY A 93 -9.65 -13.18 10.67
N LYS A 94 -8.83 -14.03 10.05
CA LYS A 94 -7.45 -14.30 10.47
C LYS A 94 -6.50 -13.26 9.86
N ARG A 95 -5.87 -12.46 10.72
CA ARG A 95 -4.90 -11.44 10.30
C ARG A 95 -3.65 -12.10 9.73
N PHE A 96 -3.21 -11.65 8.55
CA PHE A 96 -1.99 -12.13 7.91
C PHE A 96 -0.95 -11.03 7.70
N VAL A 97 -1.33 -9.76 7.82
CA VAL A 97 -0.40 -8.63 7.81
C VAL A 97 -0.86 -7.58 8.82
N SER A 98 0.11 -7.01 9.53
CA SER A 98 -0.12 -5.90 10.46
C SER A 98 1.12 -5.05 10.55
N TYR A 99 1.16 -3.99 9.74
CA TYR A 99 2.25 -3.05 9.66
C TYR A 99 1.88 -1.75 10.37
N ARG A 100 2.81 -1.24 11.17
CA ARG A 100 2.78 0.09 11.78
C ARG A 100 4.12 0.77 11.53
N SER A 101 4.10 1.92 10.86
CA SER A 101 5.32 2.65 10.50
C SER A 101 6.24 3.04 11.65
N TYR A 102 5.71 3.19 12.87
CA TYR A 102 6.50 3.54 14.04
C TYR A 102 7.17 2.33 14.72
N ARG A 103 6.75 1.11 14.38
CA ARG A 103 7.22 -0.14 14.99
C ARG A 103 7.95 -1.04 14.00
N ASP A 104 7.42 -1.11 12.78
CA ASP A 104 7.76 -2.11 11.77
C ASP A 104 8.48 -1.48 10.57
N ALA A 105 9.14 -0.33 10.75
CA ALA A 105 9.69 0.48 9.65
C ALA A 105 10.64 -0.29 8.72
N ASP A 106 11.43 -1.21 9.28
CA ASP A 106 12.40 -2.03 8.54
C ASP A 106 11.72 -3.11 7.67
N ASP A 107 10.47 -3.48 7.96
CA ASP A 107 9.72 -4.54 7.27
C ASP A 107 8.95 -4.02 6.04
N LEU A 108 9.03 -2.72 5.72
CA LEU A 108 8.23 -2.07 4.67
C LEU A 108 8.36 -2.74 3.29
N HIS A 109 9.57 -3.23 2.99
CA HIS A 109 9.90 -3.90 1.72
C HIS A 109 10.04 -5.41 1.87
N SER A 110 9.90 -5.95 3.08
CA SER A 110 9.97 -7.38 3.33
C SER A 110 8.65 -8.04 2.90
N PRO A 111 8.70 -9.28 2.35
CA PRO A 111 7.50 -10.05 2.07
C PRO A 111 6.66 -10.24 3.33
N VAL A 112 5.34 -10.23 3.17
CA VAL A 112 4.42 -10.49 4.27
C VAL A 112 4.57 -11.93 4.75
N LYS A 113 4.89 -12.08 6.04
CA LYS A 113 4.96 -13.39 6.69
C LYS A 113 3.55 -13.81 7.07
N LEU A 114 3.01 -14.82 6.38
CA LEU A 114 1.81 -15.50 6.85
C LEU A 114 2.16 -16.27 8.14
N SER A 115 1.57 -15.88 9.26
CA SER A 115 1.62 -16.62 10.54
C SER A 115 0.64 -17.79 10.55
#